data_AF-A0A950XV77-F1
#
_entry.id   AF-A0A950XV77-F1
#
_cell.length_a   1.000
_cell.length_b   1.000
_cell.length_c   1.000
_cell.angle_alpha   90.00
_cell.angle_beta   90.00
_cell.angle_gamma   90.00
#
_symmetry.space_group_name_H-M   'P 1'
#
loop_
_entity.id
_entity.type
_entity.pdbx_description
1 polymer ?
#
loop_
_entity_poly.entity_id
_entity_poly.type
_entity_poly.pdbx_seq_one_letter_code
_entity_poly.pdbx_strand_id
1 'polypeptide(L)'
;MKQFEVVLKPPPGAAENGAKLNLKLAVPEAIISKVGPVTLGANINGLALPPETYSKSGDYEYTRDVPAAALKGDAVAVQFSSDKGIGPTSDDARELSVIAVSVGLEPK
;
A
#
# COMPACT_ATOMS: atom_id res chain seq x y z
N MET A 1 6.52 -7.27 10.47
CA MET A 1 5.85 -6.79 9.24
C MET A 1 6.46 -5.47 8.84
N LYS A 2 6.65 -5.22 7.55
CA LYS A 2 7.25 -3.98 7.04
C LYS A 2 6.15 -3.00 6.71
N GLN A 3 6.20 -1.77 7.21
CA GLN A 3 5.08 -0.85 7.08
C GLN A 3 5.54 0.57 6.76
N PHE A 4 4.69 1.28 6.03
CA PHE A 4 4.80 2.72 5.84
C PHE A 4 3.40 3.33 5.83
N GLU A 5 3.32 4.61 6.14
CA GLU A 5 2.07 5.34 6.20
C GLU A 5 2.14 6.58 5.33
N VAL A 6 1.02 6.90 4.70
CA VAL A 6 0.82 8.15 3.98
C VAL A 6 -0.45 8.81 4.47
N VAL A 7 -0.43 10.14 4.54
CA VAL A 7 -1.60 10.95 4.85
C VAL A 7 -2.11 11.55 3.56
N LEU A 8 -3.35 11.26 3.20
CA LEU A 8 -3.97 11.69 1.95
C LEU A 8 -5.22 12.51 2.24
N LYS A 9 -5.44 13.56 1.45
CA LYS A 9 -6.70 14.29 1.43
C LYS A 9 -7.73 13.48 0.60
N PRO A 10 -8.92 13.14 1.14
CA PRO A 10 -9.98 12.55 0.34
C PRO A 10 -10.38 13.46 -0.83
N PRO A 11 -10.66 12.92 -2.03
CA PRO A 11 -11.13 13.74 -3.13
C PRO A 11 -12.53 14.32 -2.83
N PRO A 12 -12.95 15.41 -3.52
CA PRO A 12 -14.28 15.96 -3.35
C PRO A 12 -15.39 14.90 -3.55
N GLY A 13 -16.38 14.86 -2.65
CA GLY A 13 -17.49 13.91 -2.70
C GLY A 13 -17.17 12.50 -2.19
N ALA A 14 -15.95 12.24 -1.71
CA ALA A 14 -15.53 10.92 -1.23
C ALA A 14 -16.22 10.50 0.08
N ALA A 15 -16.61 11.46 0.92
CA ALA A 15 -17.31 11.21 2.17
C ALA A 15 -18.76 10.71 1.96
N GLU A 16 -19.31 10.91 0.76
CA GLU A 16 -20.62 10.36 0.35
C GLU A 16 -20.47 9.14 -0.57
N ASN A 17 -19.61 9.21 -1.58
CA ASN A 17 -19.54 8.21 -2.66
C ASN A 17 -18.46 7.13 -2.45
N GLY A 18 -17.55 7.35 -1.52
CA GLY A 18 -16.31 6.58 -1.42
C GLY A 18 -15.27 7.03 -2.44
N ALA A 19 -14.15 6.33 -2.47
CA ALA A 19 -13.04 6.60 -3.39
C ALA A 19 -12.38 5.27 -3.78
N LYS A 20 -11.41 5.36 -4.69
CA LYS A 20 -10.52 4.27 -5.05
C LYS A 20 -9.13 4.59 -4.54
N LEU A 21 -8.56 3.72 -3.69
CA LEU A 21 -7.15 3.77 -3.35
C LEU A 21 -6.34 3.18 -4.50
N ASN A 22 -5.36 3.93 -4.99
CA ASN A 22 -4.38 3.44 -5.96
C ASN A 22 -2.96 3.62 -5.38
N LEU A 23 -2.22 2.52 -5.32
CA LEU A 23 -0.78 2.51 -5.09
C LEU A 23 -0.10 1.90 -6.31
N LYS A 24 0.75 2.70 -6.98
CA LYS A 24 1.71 2.19 -7.96
C LYS A 24 2.95 1.73 -7.22
N LEU A 25 3.39 0.51 -7.50
CA LEU A 25 4.54 -0.09 -6.85
C LEU A 25 5.40 -0.87 -7.83
N ALA A 26 6.67 -1.03 -7.46
CA ALA A 26 7.56 -2.01 -8.08
C ALA A 26 7.92 -3.09 -7.07
N VAL A 27 7.92 -4.35 -7.52
CA VAL A 27 8.42 -5.51 -6.77
C VAL A 27 9.79 -5.89 -7.35
N PRO A 28 10.90 -5.65 -6.63
CA PRO A 28 12.23 -5.98 -7.11
C PRO A 28 12.45 -7.49 -7.25
N GLU A 29 13.22 -7.91 -8.25
CA GLU A 29 13.62 -9.33 -8.43
C GLU A 29 14.31 -9.89 -7.19
N ALA A 30 15.19 -9.10 -6.55
CA ALA A 30 15.88 -9.50 -5.33
C ALA A 30 14.93 -9.88 -4.18
N ILE A 31 13.73 -9.29 -4.11
CA ILE A 31 12.71 -9.64 -3.11
C ILE A 31 12.16 -11.03 -3.42
N ILE A 32 11.66 -11.25 -4.63
CA ILE A 32 11.08 -12.55 -5.02
C ILE A 32 12.10 -13.67 -4.90
N SER A 33 13.33 -13.43 -5.35
CA SER A 33 14.41 -14.44 -5.31
C SER A 33 14.87 -14.80 -3.90
N LYS A 34 14.81 -13.86 -2.93
CA LYS A 34 15.29 -14.09 -1.56
C LYS A 34 14.21 -14.53 -0.57
N VAL A 35 13.00 -13.98 -0.68
CA VAL A 35 11.90 -14.22 0.30
C VAL A 35 10.62 -14.80 -0.34
N GLY A 36 10.62 -15.00 -1.65
CA GLY A 36 9.50 -15.56 -2.39
C GLY A 36 8.34 -14.57 -2.59
N PRO A 37 7.12 -15.07 -2.86
CA PRO A 37 5.95 -14.23 -3.03
C PRO A 37 5.69 -13.36 -1.80
N VAL A 38 5.32 -12.10 -2.02
CA VAL A 38 5.08 -11.08 -1.00
C VAL A 38 3.63 -10.63 -1.03
N THR A 39 3.02 -10.51 0.13
CA THR A 39 1.65 -10.01 0.29
C THR A 39 1.67 -8.57 0.81
N LEU A 40 1.00 -7.68 0.09
CA LEU A 40 0.77 -6.29 0.46
C LEU A 40 -0.67 -6.11 0.94
N GLY A 41 -0.85 -5.44 2.07
CA GLY A 41 -2.14 -5.00 2.57
C GLY A 41 -2.16 -3.51 2.86
N ALA A 42 -3.35 -2.97 3.02
CA ALA A 42 -3.56 -1.58 3.42
C ALA A 42 -4.64 -1.48 4.51
N ASN A 43 -4.52 -0.50 5.38
CA ASN A 43 -5.51 -0.12 6.37
C ASN A 43 -5.77 1.39 6.26
N ILE A 44 -7.04 1.79 6.28
CA ILE A 44 -7.45 3.19 6.23
C ILE A 44 -8.37 3.50 7.41
N ASN A 45 -7.92 4.35 8.34
CA ASN A 45 -8.67 4.69 9.56
C ASN A 45 -9.21 3.46 10.33
N GLY A 46 -8.43 2.39 10.42
CA GLY A 46 -8.83 1.15 11.09
C GLY A 46 -9.54 0.13 10.18
N LEU A 47 -9.99 0.52 8.98
CA LEU A 47 -10.57 -0.40 8.01
C LEU A 47 -9.49 -1.13 7.22
N ALA A 48 -9.37 -2.44 7.42
CA ALA A 48 -8.50 -3.28 6.59
C ALA A 48 -9.08 -3.46 5.19
N LEU A 49 -8.28 -3.16 4.17
CA LEU A 49 -8.61 -3.40 2.77
C LEU A 49 -8.09 -4.79 2.35
N PRO A 50 -8.73 -5.46 1.35
CA PRO A 50 -8.29 -6.77 0.90
C PRO A 50 -6.80 -6.76 0.48
N PRO A 51 -5.96 -7.70 0.92
CA PRO A 51 -4.56 -7.74 0.53
C PRO A 51 -4.37 -8.23 -0.91
N GLU A 52 -3.14 -8.19 -1.41
CA GLU A 52 -2.73 -8.73 -2.71
C GLU A 52 -1.36 -9.40 -2.61
N THR A 53 -1.20 -10.57 -3.26
CA THR A 53 0.08 -11.29 -3.29
C THR A 53 0.73 -11.17 -4.66
N TYR A 54 2.00 -10.75 -4.66
CA TYR A 54 2.85 -10.65 -5.84
C TYR A 54 3.88 -11.77 -5.83
N SER A 55 3.82 -12.65 -6.83
CA SER A 55 4.71 -13.81 -6.95
C SER A 55 5.82 -13.64 -7.99
N LYS A 56 5.87 -12.49 -8.67
CA LYS A 56 6.85 -12.14 -9.70
C LYS A 56 7.31 -10.70 -9.49
N SER A 57 8.50 -10.39 -9.99
CA SER A 57 9.00 -9.02 -10.03
C SER A 57 8.37 -8.24 -11.17
N GLY A 58 8.32 -6.92 -11.02
CA GLY A 58 7.76 -6.01 -12.02
C GLY A 58 7.00 -4.86 -11.38
N ASP A 59 6.36 -4.08 -12.23
CA ASP A 59 5.53 -2.94 -11.84
C ASP A 59 4.06 -3.38 -11.71
N TYR A 60 3.39 -2.89 -10.67
CA TYR A 60 2.03 -3.26 -10.31
C TYR A 60 1.22 -2.05 -9.84
N GLU A 61 -0.10 -2.22 -9.84
CA GLU A 61 -1.03 -1.32 -9.18
C GLU A 61 -1.83 -2.09 -8.13
N TYR A 62 -1.70 -1.70 -6.86
CA TYR A 62 -2.60 -2.13 -5.80
C TYR A 62 -3.80 -1.18 -5.75
N THR A 63 -4.95 -1.66 -6.19
CA THR A 63 -6.18 -0.89 -6.31
C THR A 63 -7.26 -1.44 -5.38
N ARG A 64 -7.88 -0.61 -4.53
CA ARG A 64 -9.01 -1.04 -3.70
C ARG A 64 -10.10 0.01 -3.59
N ASP A 65 -11.34 -0.44 -3.62
CA ASP A 65 -12.48 0.39 -3.23
C ASP A 65 -12.41 0.74 -1.75
N VAL A 66 -12.60 2.02 -1.45
CA VAL A 66 -12.68 2.53 -0.08
C VAL A 66 -14.09 3.07 0.15
N PRO A 67 -14.82 2.56 1.16
CA PRO A 67 -16.15 3.04 1.48
C PRO A 67 -16.11 4.46 2.05
N ALA A 68 -17.16 5.23 1.79
CA ALA A 68 -17.31 6.62 2.21
C ALA A 68 -17.11 6.83 3.73
N ALA A 69 -17.54 5.85 4.54
CA ALA A 69 -17.41 5.87 5.99
C ALA A 69 -15.94 5.95 6.47
N ALA A 70 -14.97 5.46 5.69
CA ALA A 70 -13.55 5.50 6.01
C ALA A 70 -12.86 6.80 5.55
N LEU A 71 -13.57 7.65 4.80
CA LEU A 71 -13.05 8.84 4.11
C LEU A 71 -13.59 10.16 4.69
N LYS A 72 -14.07 10.13 5.94
CA LYS A 72 -14.55 11.33 6.64
C LYS A 72 -13.38 12.16 7.16
N GLY A 73 -13.52 13.48 7.08
CA GLY A 73 -12.53 14.45 7.56
C GLY A 73 -11.63 15.00 6.45
N ASP A 74 -10.72 15.90 6.83
CA ASP A 74 -9.87 16.63 5.89
C ASP A 74 -8.69 15.80 5.36
N ALA A 75 -8.29 14.77 6.11
CA ALA A 75 -7.22 13.86 5.77
C ALA A 75 -7.46 12.48 6.38
N VAL A 76 -6.94 11.44 5.72
CA VAL A 76 -6.98 10.06 6.19
C VAL A 76 -5.59 9.46 6.16
N ALA A 77 -5.27 8.68 7.20
CA ALA A 77 -4.04 7.90 7.25
C ALA A 77 -4.26 6.55 6.55
N VAL A 78 -3.41 6.25 5.58
CA VAL A 78 -3.37 4.95 4.90
C VAL A 78 -2.07 4.27 5.26
N GLN A 79 -2.18 3.18 6.02
CA GLN A 79 -1.04 2.37 6.43
C GLN A 79 -0.94 1.15 5.53
N PHE A 80 0.19 1.02 4.84
CA PHE A 80 0.52 -0.13 4.02
C PHE A 80 1.43 -1.06 4.80
N SER A 81 1.22 -2.37 4.64
CA SER A 81 2.03 -3.38 5.30
C SER A 81 2.36 -4.52 4.35
N SER A 82 3.59 -4.99 4.42
CA SER A 82 4.05 -6.19 3.75
C SER A 82 4.39 -7.28 4.76
N ASP A 83 3.97 -8.51 4.44
CA ASP A 83 4.22 -9.70 5.26
C ASP A 83 5.70 -10.11 5.28
N LYS A 84 6.42 -9.85 4.19
CA LYS A 84 7.81 -10.24 3.98
C LYS A 84 8.67 -9.07 3.52
N GLY A 85 9.97 -9.23 3.70
CA GLY A 85 10.98 -8.30 3.25
C GLY A 85 12.37 -8.78 3.64
N ILE A 86 13.37 -8.16 3.05
CA ILE A 86 14.77 -8.34 3.42
C ILE A 86 15.02 -7.42 4.61
N GLY A 87 15.52 -7.99 5.70
CA GLY A 87 15.92 -7.21 6.88
C GLY A 87 17.21 -6.42 6.65
N PRO A 88 17.61 -5.59 7.63
CA PRO A 88 18.84 -4.83 7.58
C PRO A 88 20.06 -5.76 7.42
N THR A 89 21.06 -5.31 6.68
CA THR A 89 22.39 -5.93 6.59
C THR A 89 23.46 -4.95 7.06
N SER A 90 24.71 -5.41 7.16
CA SER A 90 25.85 -4.55 7.48
C SER A 90 26.07 -3.43 6.44
N ASP A 91 25.65 -3.64 5.20
CA ASP A 91 25.84 -2.70 4.08
C ASP A 91 24.58 -1.85 3.79
N ASP A 92 23.41 -2.29 4.23
CA ASP A 92 22.14 -1.58 4.06
C ASP A 92 21.27 -1.71 5.31
N ALA A 93 21.14 -0.61 6.07
CA ALA A 93 20.37 -0.59 7.31
C ALA A 93 18.85 -0.61 7.11
N ARG A 94 18.36 -0.56 5.86
CA ARG A 94 16.93 -0.49 5.57
C ARG A 94 16.28 -1.86 5.62
N GLU A 95 14.99 -1.85 5.89
CA GLU A 95 14.12 -2.99 5.66
C GLU A 95 13.47 -2.85 4.28
N LEU A 96 13.71 -3.79 3.38
CA LEU A 96 13.31 -3.69 1.97
C LEU A 96 12.20 -4.67 1.65
N SER A 97 11.14 -4.19 0.99
CA SER A 97 10.09 -5.03 0.42
C SER A 97 9.70 -4.44 -0.94
N VAL A 98 8.49 -3.92 -1.11
CA VAL A 98 8.07 -3.21 -2.32
C VAL A 98 8.61 -1.78 -2.35
N ILE A 99 8.72 -1.22 -3.55
CA ILE A 99 9.02 0.20 -3.77
C ILE A 99 7.70 0.90 -4.09
N ALA A 100 7.28 1.84 -3.25
CA ALA A 100 6.13 2.70 -3.54
C ALA A 100 6.54 3.80 -4.53
N VAL A 101 5.85 3.89 -5.66
CA VAL A 101 6.12 4.89 -6.71
C VAL A 101 5.17 6.07 -6.58
N SER A 102 3.87 5.81 -6.38
CA SER A 102 2.87 6.85 -6.12
C SER A 102 1.69 6.29 -5.34
N VAL A 103 1.06 7.12 -4.49
CA VAL A 103 -0.16 6.75 -3.77
C VAL A 103 -1.19 7.86 -3.92
N GLY A 104 -2.45 7.50 -4.16
CA GLY A 104 -3.54 8.45 -4.28
C GLY A 104 -4.90 7.86 -3.94
N LEU A 105 -5.84 8.77 -3.63
CA LEU A 105 -7.27 8.48 -3.58
C LEU A 105 -7.92 9.15 -4.79
N GLU A 106 -8.55 8.35 -5.63
CA GLU A 106 -9.23 8.81 -6.85
C GLU A 106 -10.75 8.84 -6.61
N PRO A 107 -11.48 9.84 -7.15
CA PRO A 107 -12.94 9.80 -7.17
C PRO A 107 -13.45 8.53 -7.84
N LYS A 108 -14.64 8.10 -7.43
CA LYS A 108 -15.40 7.08 -8.17
C LYS A 108 -16.14 7.69 -9.35
#